data_AF-A0AB74M5F5-F1
#
_entry.id   AF-A0AB74M5F5-F1
#
_cell.length_a   1.000
_cell.length_b   1.000
_cell.length_c   1.000
_cell.angle_alpha   90.00
_cell.angle_beta   90.00
_cell.angle_gamma   90.00
#
_symmetry.space_group_name_H-M   'P 1'
#
loop_
_entity.id
_entity.type
_entity.pdbx_description
1 polymer ?
#
loop_
_entity_poly.entity_id
_entity_poly.type
_entity_poly.pdbx_seq_one_letter_code
_entity_poly.pdbx_strand_id
1 'polypeptide(L)'
;MDLIPRLFAEFQALLDRHEAALAYCDCIEATLLGQMDYPRVPLPPDWDGSHRYAGDAGTIAHVISSSRHRRRLQRVLQRRQRRWAEAAQRTGLTAAQGQEAALDAAVLDLADVLLTTPARTLDAVVLKLGVLLSTREPGSHAETTSPWRELRLILVDLRGLAD
;
A
#
# COMPACT_ATOMS: atom_id res chain seq x y z
N MET A 1 -8.08 -32.89 9.34
CA MET A 1 -8.93 -31.87 8.70
C MET A 1 -8.02 -30.95 7.92
N ASP A 2 -8.32 -30.66 6.66
CA ASP A 2 -7.53 -29.69 5.88
C ASP A 2 -7.84 -28.28 6.40
N LEU A 3 -6.81 -27.58 6.90
CA LEU A 3 -6.96 -26.25 7.49
C LEU A 3 -6.95 -25.14 6.43
N ILE A 4 -6.43 -25.44 5.23
CA ILE A 4 -6.25 -24.46 4.16
C ILE A 4 -7.58 -23.81 3.73
N PRO A 5 -8.70 -24.54 3.53
CA PRO A 5 -9.97 -23.91 3.13
C PRO A 5 -10.49 -22.91 4.17
N ARG A 6 -10.29 -23.20 5.46
CA ARG A 6 -10.67 -22.29 6.55
C ARG A 6 -9.78 -21.05 6.57
N LEU A 7 -8.45 -21.24 6.50
CA LEU A 7 -7.50 -20.13 6.44
C LEU A 7 -7.76 -19.24 5.21
N PHE A 8 -8.14 -19.83 4.08
CA PHE A 8 -8.47 -19.11 2.87
C PHE A 8 -9.75 -18.27 3.03
N ALA A 9 -10.78 -18.80 3.68
CA ALA A 9 -11.99 -18.02 3.99
C ALA A 9 -11.68 -16.85 4.94
N GLU A 10 -10.83 -17.07 5.95
CA GLU A 10 -10.35 -16.00 6.85
C GLU A 10 -9.53 -14.94 6.09
N PHE A 11 -8.70 -15.37 5.14
CA PHE A 11 -7.92 -14.48 4.25
C PHE A 11 -8.81 -13.60 3.39
N GLN A 12 -9.83 -14.18 2.73
CA GLN A 12 -10.76 -13.40 1.93
C GLN A 12 -11.56 -12.39 2.75
N ALA A 13 -12.02 -12.79 3.93
CA ALA A 13 -12.71 -11.87 4.83
C ALA A 13 -11.82 -10.70 5.30
N LEU A 14 -10.50 -10.93 5.43
CA LEU A 14 -9.54 -9.86 5.73
C LEU A 14 -9.29 -8.94 4.52
N LEU A 15 -9.18 -9.49 3.32
CA LEU A 15 -9.07 -8.71 2.08
C LEU A 15 -10.29 -7.80 1.87
N ASP A 16 -11.50 -8.34 2.02
CA ASP A 16 -12.73 -7.55 1.89
C ASP A 16 -12.75 -6.37 2.88
N ARG A 17 -12.26 -6.60 4.11
CA ARG A 17 -12.16 -5.56 5.14
C ARG A 17 -11.07 -4.53 4.82
N HIS A 18 -9.96 -4.97 4.25
CA HIS A 18 -8.87 -4.09 3.82
C HIS A 18 -9.33 -3.19 2.67
N GLU A 19 -9.99 -3.74 1.66
CA GLU A 19 -10.58 -2.98 0.55
C GLU A 19 -11.60 -1.95 1.06
N ALA A 20 -12.49 -2.34 1.98
CA ALA A 20 -13.42 -1.41 2.62
C ALA A 20 -12.71 -0.28 3.40
N ALA A 21 -11.57 -0.59 4.03
CA ALA A 21 -10.77 0.41 4.74
C ALA A 21 -10.08 1.39 3.78
N LEU A 22 -9.58 0.92 2.64
CA LEU A 22 -9.06 1.76 1.56
C LEU A 22 -10.14 2.71 1.03
N ALA A 23 -11.31 2.18 0.66
CA ALA A 23 -12.44 3.00 0.19
C ALA A 23 -12.89 4.04 1.24
N TYR A 24 -12.82 3.68 2.53
CA TYR A 24 -13.10 4.62 3.61
C TYR A 24 -12.05 5.73 3.71
N CYS A 25 -10.75 5.41 3.58
CA CYS A 25 -9.68 6.40 3.52
C CYS A 25 -9.88 7.36 2.35
N ASP A 26 -10.16 6.83 1.16
CA ASP A 26 -10.39 7.61 -0.08
C ASP A 26 -11.56 8.58 0.09
N CYS A 27 -12.63 8.17 0.75
CA CYS A 27 -13.79 9.01 1.03
C CYS A 27 -13.44 10.21 1.94
N ILE A 28 -12.67 9.96 3.00
CA ILE A 28 -12.21 11.04 3.90
C ILE A 28 -11.24 11.96 3.17
N GLU A 29 -10.30 11.41 2.39
CA GLU A 29 -9.35 12.19 1.61
C GLU A 29 -10.06 13.07 0.57
N ALA A 30 -11.01 12.52 -0.18
CA ALA A 30 -11.82 13.28 -1.14
C ALA A 30 -12.59 14.43 -0.45
N THR A 31 -13.11 14.18 0.74
CA THR A 31 -13.79 15.21 1.55
C THR A 31 -12.82 16.32 1.97
N LEU A 32 -11.61 15.96 2.42
CA LEU A 32 -10.57 16.94 2.76
C LEU A 32 -10.16 17.76 1.54
N LEU A 33 -9.98 17.13 0.39
CA LEU A 33 -9.63 17.82 -0.86
C LEU A 33 -10.71 18.79 -1.34
N GLY A 34 -11.99 18.48 -1.08
CA GLY A 34 -13.09 19.40 -1.34
C GLY A 34 -13.08 20.64 -0.42
N GLN A 35 -12.48 20.55 0.77
CA GLN A 35 -12.40 21.64 1.75
C GLN A 35 -11.08 22.41 1.70
N MET A 36 -10.01 21.78 1.24
CA MET A 36 -8.69 22.37 1.13
C MET A 36 -7.87 21.78 -0.01
N ASP A 37 -7.08 22.62 -0.68
CA ASP A 37 -6.15 22.17 -1.71
C ASP A 37 -5.10 21.22 -1.14
N TYR A 38 -4.56 20.35 -2.02
CA TYR A 38 -3.40 19.52 -1.74
C TYR A 38 -2.25 20.33 -1.11
N PRO A 39 -1.49 19.74 -0.16
CA PRO A 39 -0.37 20.39 0.51
C PRO A 39 0.88 20.46 -0.39
N ARG A 40 0.75 21.12 -1.54
CA ARG A 40 1.79 21.33 -2.56
C ARG A 40 2.01 22.81 -2.80
N VAL A 41 3.15 23.19 -3.36
CA VAL A 41 3.45 24.59 -3.75
C VAL A 41 3.67 24.69 -5.25
N PRO A 42 3.21 25.78 -5.89
CA PRO A 42 3.47 25.99 -7.31
C PRO A 42 4.96 26.21 -7.54
N LEU A 43 5.47 25.58 -8.59
CA LEU A 43 6.80 25.80 -9.13
C LEU A 43 6.73 26.73 -10.34
N PRO A 44 7.85 27.35 -10.75
CA PRO A 44 7.93 28.02 -12.03
C PRO A 44 7.49 27.09 -13.17
N PRO A 45 6.73 27.61 -14.15
CA PRO A 45 6.29 26.82 -15.30
C PRO A 45 7.51 26.25 -16.02
N ASP A 46 7.31 25.10 -16.67
CA ASP A 46 8.36 24.53 -17.52
C ASP A 46 8.50 25.31 -18.83
N TRP A 47 9.46 24.92 -19.66
CA TRP A 47 9.68 25.53 -20.98
C TRP A 47 8.46 25.46 -21.91
N ASP A 48 7.59 24.47 -21.71
CA ASP A 48 6.32 24.27 -22.44
C ASP A 48 5.15 25.07 -21.86
N GLY A 49 5.35 25.81 -20.77
CA GLY A 49 4.32 26.57 -20.06
C GLY A 49 3.49 25.76 -19.06
N SER A 50 3.75 24.47 -18.89
CA SER A 50 3.00 23.60 -17.98
C SER A 50 3.18 23.99 -16.51
N HIS A 51 2.07 24.08 -15.78
CA HIS A 51 2.08 24.33 -14.33
C HIS A 51 2.58 23.09 -13.59
N ARG A 52 3.63 23.27 -12.79
CA ARG A 52 4.20 22.21 -11.95
C ARG A 52 4.00 22.54 -10.48
N TYR A 53 3.92 21.50 -9.66
CA TYR A 53 3.80 21.62 -8.22
C TYR A 53 4.84 20.75 -7.54
N ALA A 54 5.30 21.17 -6.37
CA ALA A 54 6.13 20.35 -5.49
C ALA A 54 5.36 19.99 -4.22
N GLY A 55 5.31 18.68 -3.93
CA GLY A 55 4.80 18.13 -2.67
C GLY A 55 5.88 17.95 -1.60
N ASP A 56 7.16 18.04 -1.97
CA ASP A 56 8.31 17.78 -1.08
C ASP A 56 9.44 18.81 -1.27
N ALA A 57 10.36 18.85 -0.30
CA ALA A 57 11.46 19.80 -0.28
C ALA A 57 12.56 19.49 -1.30
N GLY A 58 12.72 18.22 -1.70
CA GLY A 58 13.71 17.74 -2.67
C GLY A 58 13.36 18.23 -4.07
N THR A 59 12.10 18.08 -4.48
CA THR A 59 11.58 18.60 -5.75
C THR A 59 11.76 20.13 -5.83
N ILE A 60 11.48 20.86 -4.76
CA ILE A 60 11.75 22.31 -4.70
C ILE A 60 13.25 22.60 -4.86
N ALA A 61 14.11 21.84 -4.20
CA ALA A 61 15.56 22.05 -4.26
C ALA A 61 16.14 21.77 -5.64
N HIS A 62 15.59 20.78 -6.34
CA HIS A 62 15.97 20.40 -7.70
C HIS A 62 15.62 21.50 -8.72
N VAL A 63 14.41 22.08 -8.63
CA VAL A 63 13.93 23.06 -9.61
C VAL A 63 14.39 24.49 -9.29
N ILE A 64 14.53 24.84 -8.01
CA ILE A 64 14.81 26.21 -7.58
C ILE A 64 16.27 26.38 -7.19
N SER A 65 17.04 27.06 -8.05
CA SER A 65 18.46 27.37 -7.83
C SER A 65 18.69 28.40 -6.70
N SER A 66 17.83 29.41 -6.60
CA SER A 66 17.97 30.48 -5.60
C SER A 66 17.71 29.99 -4.16
N SER A 67 18.71 30.09 -3.29
CA SER A 67 18.63 29.64 -1.89
C SER A 67 17.58 30.39 -1.06
N ARG A 68 17.34 31.68 -1.35
CA ARG A 68 16.30 32.48 -0.68
C ARG A 68 14.91 32.07 -1.14
N HIS A 69 14.72 31.88 -2.45
CA HIS A 69 13.44 31.47 -3.01
C HIS A 69 13.07 30.05 -2.56
N ARG A 70 14.03 29.11 -2.62
CA ARG A 70 13.87 27.74 -2.13
C ARG A 70 13.41 27.69 -0.67
N ARG A 71 14.09 28.43 0.22
CA ARG A 71 13.72 28.51 1.64
C ARG A 71 12.31 29.07 1.85
N ARG A 72 11.92 30.07 1.05
CA ARG A 72 10.55 30.62 1.10
C ARG A 72 9.52 29.57 0.73
N LEU A 73 9.70 28.87 -0.40
CA LEU A 73 8.76 27.84 -0.86
C LEU A 73 8.69 26.66 0.10
N GLN A 74 9.83 26.18 0.62
CA GLN A 74 9.86 25.12 1.63
C GLN A 74 9.08 25.50 2.90
N ARG A 75 9.19 26.73 3.38
CA ARG A 75 8.38 27.21 4.53
C ARG A 75 6.89 27.27 4.23
N VAL A 76 6.50 27.65 3.01
CA VAL A 76 5.09 27.65 2.59
C VAL A 76 4.57 26.21 2.53
N LEU A 77 5.35 25.31 1.93
CA LEU A 77 5.02 23.89 1.84
C LEU A 77 4.83 23.29 3.25
N GLN A 78 5.79 23.50 4.16
CA GLN A 78 5.69 23.03 5.55
C GLN A 78 4.42 23.53 6.26
N ARG A 79 4.03 24.81 6.06
CA ARG A 79 2.79 25.33 6.64
C ARG A 79 1.55 24.64 6.06
N ARG A 80 1.52 24.39 4.75
CA ARG A 80 0.42 23.69 4.08
C ARG A 80 0.33 22.23 4.55
N GLN A 81 1.46 21.52 4.58
CA GLN A 81 1.56 20.15 5.08
C GLN A 81 1.13 20.04 6.55
N ARG A 82 1.54 20.99 7.39
CA ARG A 82 1.10 21.02 8.79
C ARG A 82 -0.42 21.20 8.91
N ARG A 83 -0.99 22.16 8.17
CA ARG A 83 -2.45 22.37 8.15
C ARG A 83 -3.20 21.13 7.66
N TRP A 84 -2.67 20.47 6.63
CA TRP A 84 -3.20 19.21 6.12
C TRP A 84 -3.13 18.11 7.16
N ALA A 85 -1.99 17.90 7.81
CA ALA A 85 -1.83 16.90 8.87
C ALA A 85 -2.78 17.15 10.05
N GLU A 86 -2.92 18.40 10.49
CA GLU A 86 -3.89 18.79 11.52
C GLU A 86 -5.34 18.51 11.09
N ALA A 87 -5.67 18.66 9.80
CA ALA A 87 -6.99 18.34 9.27
C ALA A 87 -7.23 16.83 9.12
N ALA A 88 -6.22 16.10 8.65
CA ALA A 88 -6.23 14.65 8.57
C ALA A 88 -6.42 14.00 9.95
N GLN A 89 -5.76 14.52 10.98
CA GLN A 89 -5.99 14.08 12.36
C GLN A 89 -7.41 14.38 12.83
N ARG A 90 -7.92 15.61 12.62
CA ARG A 90 -9.26 16.02 13.06
C ARG A 90 -10.39 15.27 12.36
N THR A 91 -10.21 14.89 11.10
CA THR A 91 -11.19 14.11 10.32
C THR A 91 -11.07 12.61 10.53
N GLY A 92 -10.04 12.16 11.27
CA GLY A 92 -9.78 10.74 11.50
C GLY A 92 -9.07 10.04 10.36
N LEU A 93 -8.63 10.73 9.29
CA LEU A 93 -7.89 10.14 8.18
C LEU A 93 -6.62 9.42 8.66
N THR A 94 -5.85 10.04 9.57
CA THR A 94 -4.63 9.40 10.11
C THR A 94 -4.95 8.11 10.87
N ALA A 95 -6.06 8.07 11.60
CA ALA A 95 -6.49 6.86 12.30
C ALA A 95 -7.00 5.80 11.32
N ALA A 96 -7.75 6.20 10.28
CA ALA A 96 -8.24 5.32 9.23
C ALA A 96 -7.08 4.67 8.45
N GLN A 97 -6.08 5.45 8.07
CA GLN A 97 -4.85 4.95 7.43
C GLN A 97 -4.08 3.99 8.34
N GLY A 98 -4.02 4.28 9.66
CA GLY A 98 -3.43 3.35 10.62
C GLY A 98 -4.18 2.01 10.70
N GLN A 99 -5.52 2.05 10.63
CA GLN A 99 -6.36 0.85 10.62
C GLN A 99 -6.25 0.07 9.31
N GLU A 100 -6.15 0.76 8.17
CA GLU A 100 -5.91 0.17 6.86
C GLU A 100 -4.55 -0.54 6.83
N ALA A 101 -3.47 0.12 7.25
CA ALA A 101 -2.13 -0.48 7.32
C ALA A 101 -2.07 -1.69 8.27
N ALA A 102 -2.83 -1.66 9.37
CA ALA A 102 -2.94 -2.82 10.27
C ALA A 102 -3.68 -4.00 9.62
N LEU A 103 -4.65 -3.74 8.75
CA LEU A 103 -5.34 -4.78 7.98
C LEU A 103 -4.44 -5.34 6.89
N ASP A 104 -3.70 -4.50 6.17
CA ASP A 104 -2.71 -4.93 5.17
C ASP A 104 -1.67 -5.87 5.79
N ALA A 105 -1.09 -5.48 6.94
CA ALA A 105 -0.17 -6.33 7.68
C ALA A 105 -0.81 -7.68 8.08
N ALA A 106 -2.06 -7.67 8.56
CA ALA A 106 -2.78 -8.89 8.94
C ALA A 106 -3.07 -9.81 7.73
N VAL A 107 -3.36 -9.23 6.56
CA VAL A 107 -3.53 -9.97 5.29
C VAL A 107 -2.22 -10.68 4.93
N LEU A 108 -1.09 -9.99 4.99
CA LEU A 108 0.23 -10.55 4.69
C LEU A 108 0.65 -11.64 5.69
N ASP A 109 0.42 -11.42 6.98
CA ASP A 109 0.71 -12.41 8.03
C ASP A 109 -0.11 -13.69 7.83
N LEU A 110 -1.42 -13.56 7.54
CA LEU A 110 -2.27 -14.72 7.30
C LEU A 110 -1.91 -15.43 5.98
N ALA A 111 -1.49 -14.68 4.96
CA ALA A 111 -0.98 -15.27 3.72
C ALA A 111 0.27 -16.14 3.97
N ASP A 112 1.24 -15.68 4.77
CA ASP A 112 2.42 -16.50 5.12
C ASP A 112 2.00 -17.76 5.91
N VAL A 113 1.07 -17.64 6.87
CA VAL A 113 0.53 -18.80 7.61
C VAL A 113 -0.13 -19.81 6.66
N LEU A 114 -0.95 -19.35 5.72
CA LEU A 114 -1.61 -20.20 4.74
C LEU A 114 -0.60 -20.88 3.81
N LEU A 115 0.39 -20.13 3.31
CA LEU A 115 1.41 -20.63 2.39
C LEU A 115 2.39 -21.62 3.05
N THR A 116 2.61 -21.49 4.36
CA THR A 116 3.46 -22.42 5.13
C THR A 116 2.70 -23.63 5.67
N THR A 117 1.37 -23.57 5.74
CA THR A 117 0.55 -24.72 6.17
C THR A 117 0.59 -25.83 5.11
N PRO A 118 0.87 -27.09 5.47
CA PRO A 118 0.91 -28.19 4.52
C PRO A 118 -0.46 -28.44 3.88
N ALA A 119 -0.51 -28.52 2.54
CA ALA A 119 -1.72 -28.87 1.81
C ALA A 119 -1.84 -30.40 1.70
N ARG A 120 -3.05 -30.94 1.89
CA ARG A 120 -3.34 -32.39 1.80
C ARG A 120 -4.26 -32.74 0.64
N THR A 121 -4.64 -31.76 -0.17
CA THR A 121 -5.53 -31.90 -1.32
C THR A 121 -5.03 -31.02 -2.47
N LEU A 122 -5.39 -31.38 -3.71
CA LEU A 122 -5.10 -30.54 -4.88
C LEU A 122 -5.81 -29.18 -4.76
N ASP A 123 -7.05 -29.17 -4.26
CA ASP A 123 -7.81 -27.94 -4.04
C ASP A 123 -7.08 -27.00 -3.08
N ALA A 124 -6.53 -27.51 -1.98
CA ALA A 124 -5.71 -26.71 -1.07
C ALA A 124 -4.45 -26.14 -1.74
N VAL A 125 -3.80 -26.89 -2.64
CA VAL A 125 -2.68 -26.36 -3.43
C VAL A 125 -3.13 -25.22 -4.35
N VAL A 126 -4.29 -25.36 -5.01
CA VAL A 126 -4.86 -24.30 -5.86
C VAL A 126 -5.13 -23.03 -5.03
N LEU A 127 -5.67 -23.17 -3.83
CA LEU A 127 -5.90 -22.04 -2.91
C LEU A 127 -4.58 -21.35 -2.53
N LYS A 128 -3.53 -22.11 -2.22
CA LYS A 128 -2.18 -21.55 -1.93
C LYS A 128 -1.64 -20.74 -3.11
N LEU A 129 -1.79 -21.25 -4.34
CA LEU A 129 -1.39 -20.53 -5.55
C LEU A 129 -2.20 -19.24 -5.74
N GLY A 130 -3.51 -19.26 -5.47
CA GLY A 130 -4.35 -18.06 -5.53
C GLY A 130 -3.89 -16.97 -4.55
N VAL A 131 -3.56 -17.34 -3.31
CA VAL A 131 -3.03 -16.42 -2.30
C VAL A 131 -1.66 -15.87 -2.71
N LEU A 132 -0.78 -16.71 -3.25
CA LEU A 132 0.54 -16.30 -3.72
C LEU A 132 0.44 -15.23 -4.83
N LEU A 133 -0.46 -15.42 -5.78
CA LEU A 133 -0.68 -14.46 -6.87
C LEU A 133 -1.29 -13.14 -6.37
N SER A 134 -2.18 -13.22 -5.38
CA SER A 134 -2.88 -12.04 -4.85
C SER A 134 -1.98 -11.16 -3.98
N THR A 135 -0.98 -11.75 -3.30
CA THR A 135 -0.10 -11.04 -2.36
C THR A 135 1.23 -10.59 -2.95
N ARG A 136 1.55 -11.03 -4.17
CA ARG A 136 2.79 -10.67 -4.86
C ARG A 136 2.44 -9.90 -6.12
N GLU A 137 2.22 -8.59 -5.98
CA GLU A 137 2.24 -7.71 -7.14
C GLU A 137 3.63 -7.74 -7.79
N PRO A 138 3.74 -7.79 -9.13
CA PRO A 138 4.99 -7.56 -9.84
C PRO A 138 5.36 -6.07 -9.74
N GLY A 139 5.86 -5.64 -8.58
CA GLY A 139 6.44 -4.32 -8.40
C GLY A 139 7.80 -4.21 -9.10
N SER A 140 8.23 -2.97 -9.38
CA SER A 140 9.52 -2.64 -10.02
C SER A 140 10.78 -3.11 -9.25
N HIS A 141 10.60 -3.75 -8.09
CA HIS A 141 11.64 -4.31 -7.23
C HIS A 141 11.55 -5.84 -7.11
N ALA A 142 10.85 -6.51 -8.03
CA ALA A 142 10.66 -7.97 -8.05
C ALA A 142 11.97 -8.80 -8.19
N GLU A 143 13.13 -8.16 -8.33
CA GLU A 143 14.35 -8.81 -8.80
C GLU A 143 15.18 -9.55 -7.74
N THR A 144 14.81 -9.55 -6.45
CA THR A 144 15.65 -10.24 -5.44
C THR A 144 14.95 -11.26 -4.55
N THR A 145 13.62 -11.28 -4.49
CA THR A 145 12.87 -12.21 -3.61
C THR A 145 11.55 -12.66 -4.25
N SER A 146 11.59 -12.92 -5.56
CA SER A 146 10.58 -13.69 -6.31
C SER A 146 10.21 -14.99 -5.55
N PRO A 147 8.96 -15.50 -5.63
CA PRO A 147 8.35 -16.38 -4.61
C PRO A 147 8.89 -17.82 -4.55
N TRP A 148 10.20 -17.99 -4.64
CA TRP A 148 10.89 -19.26 -4.67
C TRP A 148 10.71 -20.07 -3.39
N ARG A 149 10.58 -19.42 -2.23
CA ARG A 149 10.31 -20.12 -0.95
C ARG A 149 8.92 -20.77 -1.01
N GLU A 150 7.92 -20.00 -1.36
CA GLU A 150 6.51 -20.37 -1.41
C GLU A 150 6.28 -21.44 -2.47
N LEU A 151 6.85 -21.28 -3.67
CA LEU A 151 6.80 -22.29 -4.74
C LEU A 151 7.46 -23.61 -4.32
N ARG A 152 8.58 -23.57 -3.57
CA ARG A 152 9.21 -24.79 -3.04
C ARG A 152 8.32 -25.49 -2.02
N LEU A 153 7.62 -24.74 -1.16
CA LEU A 153 6.66 -25.32 -0.20
C LEU A 153 5.49 -25.99 -0.93
N ILE A 154 4.93 -25.32 -1.93
CA ILE A 154 3.86 -25.88 -2.77
C ILE A 154 4.34 -27.13 -3.53
N LEU A 155 5.58 -27.15 -4.00
CA LEU A 155 6.17 -28.33 -4.65
C LEU A 155 6.30 -29.52 -3.67
N VAL A 156 6.64 -29.26 -2.41
CA VAL A 156 6.68 -30.30 -1.37
C VAL A 156 5.28 -30.87 -1.13
N ASP A 157 4.26 -30.02 -1.06
CA ASP A 157 2.87 -30.45 -0.93
C ASP A 157 2.46 -31.34 -2.11
N LEU A 158 2.74 -30.92 -3.34
CA LEU A 158 2.41 -31.68 -4.55
C LEU A 158 3.10 -33.05 -4.60
N ARG A 159 4.36 -33.15 -4.15
CA ARG A 159 5.06 -34.44 -4.05
C ARG A 159 4.36 -35.36 -3.05
N GLY A 160 3.96 -34.84 -1.90
CA GLY A 160 3.23 -35.61 -0.89
C GLY A 160 1.80 -36.03 -1.29
N LEU A 161 1.27 -35.53 -2.41
CA LEU A 161 0.00 -35.99 -3.00
C LEU A 161 0.19 -37.09 -4.05
N ALA A 162 1.40 -37.22 -4.59
CA ALA A 162 1.75 -38.19 -5.63
C ALA A 162 2.27 -39.52 -5.05
N ASP A 163 2.67 -39.51 -3.77
CA ASP A 163 3.04 -40.67 -2.96
C ASP A 163 1.81 -41.33 -2.29
#